data_AF-A0A2E6F558-F1
#
_entry.id   AF-A0A2E6F558-F1
#
_cell.length_a   1.000
_cell.length_b   1.000
_cell.length_c   1.000
_cell.angle_alpha   90.00
_cell.angle_beta   90.00
_cell.angle_gamma   90.00
#
_symmetry.space_group_name_H-M   'P 1'
#
loop_
_entity.id
_entity.type
_entity.pdbx_description
1 polymer ?
#
loop_
_entity_poly.entity_id
_entity_poly.type
_entity_poly.pdbx_seq_one_letter_code
_entity_poly.pdbx_strand_id
1 'polypeptide(L)' 'MSLDLDTRRSAEELREMLREAEERKVLWEKHFKSGAMNVRKNAEALRNYTALRGVIKTLRWTLNLSDSSGKKIIHPLD' A
#
# COMPACT_ATOMS: atom_id res chain seq x y z
N MET A 1 33.72 -12.26 7.92
CA MET A 1 32.67 -11.57 8.69
C MET A 1 32.56 -10.16 8.12
N SER A 2 31.54 -9.89 7.32
CA SER A 2 31.14 -8.53 6.95
C SER A 2 29.62 -8.53 6.90
N LEU A 3 29.02 -8.08 8.00
CA LEU A 3 27.59 -7.82 8.10
C LEU A 3 27.35 -6.47 7.43
N ASP A 4 27.21 -6.47 6.12
CA ASP A 4 26.64 -5.32 5.41
C ASP A 4 25.18 -5.65 5.09
N LEU A 5 24.40 -5.79 6.17
CA LEU A 5 22.94 -5.68 6.13
C LEU A 5 22.66 -4.19 5.95
N ASP A 6 22.80 -3.74 4.71
CA ASP A 6 22.48 -2.38 4.28
C ASP A 6 21.09 -2.03 4.82
N THR A 7 21.04 -1.05 5.70
CA THR A 7 19.85 -0.51 6.39
C THR A 7 18.78 0.09 5.45
N ARG A 8 18.85 -0.20 4.15
CA ARG A 8 17.90 0.18 3.11
C ARG A 8 17.33 -1.10 2.53
N ARG A 9 16.02 -1.34 2.71
CA ARG A 9 15.31 -2.35 1.90
C ARG A 9 15.65 -2.08 0.45
N SER A 10 15.98 -3.13 -0.30
CA SER A 10 16.34 -2.96 -1.69
C SER A 10 15.17 -2.33 -2.45
N ALA A 11 15.46 -1.58 -3.51
CA ALA A 11 14.41 -1.01 -4.35
C ALA A 11 13.47 -2.12 -4.91
N GLU A 12 13.98 -3.34 -5.05
CA GLU A 12 13.22 -4.50 -5.50
C GLU A 12 12.24 -4.99 -4.44
N GLU A 13 12.67 -5.13 -3.19
CA GLU A 13 11.78 -5.46 -2.08
C GLU A 13 10.66 -4.42 -1.93
N LEU A 14 10.97 -3.14 -2.09
CA LEU A 14 9.96 -2.08 -2.03
C LEU A 14 8.95 -2.16 -3.19
N ARG A 15 9.39 -2.56 -4.39
CA ARG A 15 8.50 -2.81 -5.54
C ARG A 15 7.62 -4.03 -5.32
N GLU A 16 8.17 -5.09 -4.76
CA GLU A 16 7.43 -6.29 -4.37
C GLU A 16 6.32 -5.94 -3.37
N MET A 17 6.69 -5.25 -2.29
CA MET A 17 5.76 -4.79 -1.27
C MET A 17 4.66 -3.88 -1.85
N LEU A 18 5.01 -3.02 -2.81
CA LEU A 18 4.06 -2.16 -3.49
C LEU A 18 3.04 -2.99 -4.29
N ARG A 19 3.52 -3.96 -5.07
CA ARG A 19 2.64 -4.85 -5.85
C ARG A 19 1.68 -5.62 -4.94
N GLU A 20 2.18 -6.24 -3.88
CA GLU A 20 1.34 -6.98 -2.95
C GLU A 20 0.32 -6.07 -2.24
N ALA A 21 0.71 -4.83 -1.90
CA ALA A 21 -0.21 -3.87 -1.29
C ALA A 21 -1.33 -3.46 -2.25
N GLU A 22 -1.02 -3.27 -3.53
CA GLU A 22 -1.98 -2.95 -4.58
C GLU A 22 -2.97 -4.11 -4.82
N GLU A 23 -2.47 -5.34 -4.91
CA GLU A 23 -3.30 -6.55 -5.05
C GLU A 23 -4.25 -6.73 -3.85
N ARG A 24 -3.72 -6.63 -2.63
CA ARG A 24 -4.52 -6.71 -1.40
C ARG A 24 -5.55 -5.59 -1.31
N LYS A 25 -5.23 -4.39 -1.77
CA LYS A 25 -6.19 -3.27 -1.78
C LYS A 25 -7.38 -3.59 -2.68
N VAL A 26 -7.14 -4.15 -3.86
CA VAL A 26 -8.22 -4.55 -4.79
C VAL A 26 -9.11 -5.63 -4.17
N LEU A 27 -8.52 -6.59 -3.46
CA LEU A 27 -9.28 -7.63 -2.74
C LEU A 27 -10.20 -7.02 -1.68
N TRP A 28 -9.67 -6.17 -0.79
CA TRP A 28 -10.46 -5.53 0.25
C TRP A 28 -11.51 -4.58 -0.33
N GLU A 29 -11.20 -3.92 -1.45
CA GLU A 29 -12.15 -3.10 -2.18
C GLU A 29 -13.36 -3.89 -2.67
N LYS A 30 -13.12 -5.06 -3.27
CA LYS A 30 -14.18 -5.97 -3.69
C LYS A 30 -15.00 -6.45 -2.49
N HIS A 31 -14.34 -6.81 -1.39
CA HIS A 31 -15.04 -7.27 -0.18
C HIS A 31 -15.99 -6.21 0.36
N PHE A 32 -15.53 -4.97 0.58
CA PHE A 32 -16.40 -3.94 1.15
C PHE A 32 -17.51 -3.47 0.19
N LYS A 33 -17.27 -3.53 -1.14
CA LYS A 33 -18.27 -3.17 -2.15
C LYS A 33 -19.28 -4.28 -2.45
N SER A 34 -18.99 -5.53 -2.10
CA SER A 34 -19.82 -6.68 -2.47
C SER A 34 -21.24 -6.68 -1.86
N GLY A 35 -21.47 -5.91 -0.78
CA GLY A 35 -22.76 -5.90 -0.07
C GLY A 35 -23.12 -7.23 0.62
N ALA A 36 -22.34 -8.29 0.43
CA ALA A 36 -22.59 -9.63 0.95
C ALA A 36 -22.07 -9.84 2.39
N MET A 37 -21.28 -8.88 2.90
CA MET A 37 -20.69 -8.96 4.24
C MET A 37 -21.60 -8.34 5.30
N ASN A 38 -21.63 -8.94 6.49
CA ASN A 38 -22.23 -8.29 7.65
C ASN A 38 -21.48 -7.00 8.04
N VAL A 39 -22.14 -6.12 8.80
CA VAL A 39 -21.64 -4.78 9.15
C VAL A 39 -20.21 -4.82 9.73
N ARG A 40 -19.92 -5.77 10.62
CA ARG A 40 -18.60 -5.91 11.25
C ARG A 40 -17.51 -6.25 10.22
N LYS A 41 -17.76 -7.24 9.38
CA LYS A 41 -16.83 -7.66 8.32
C LYS A 41 -16.64 -6.57 7.27
N ASN A 42 -17.71 -5.82 6.95
CA ASN A 42 -17.62 -4.69 6.03
C ASN A 42 -16.76 -3.55 6.60
N ALA A 43 -16.92 -3.23 7.88
CA ALA A 43 -16.10 -2.24 8.57
C ALA A 43 -14.62 -2.66 8.62
N GLU A 44 -14.34 -3.95 8.82
CA GLU A 44 -12.98 -4.48 8.74
C GLU A 44 -12.38 -4.34 7.34
N ALA A 45 -13.12 -4.71 6.30
CA ALA A 45 -12.68 -4.57 4.92
C ALA A 45 -12.38 -3.10 4.56
N LEU A 46 -13.24 -2.16 4.98
CA LEU A 46 -13.03 -0.72 4.76
C LEU A 46 -11.78 -0.19 5.48
N ARG A 47 -11.52 -0.65 6.71
CA ARG A 47 -10.30 -0.27 7.46
C ARG A 47 -9.04 -0.77 6.75
N ASN A 48 -9.03 -2.03 6.33
CA ASN A 48 -7.88 -2.61 5.62
C ASN A 48 -7.63 -1.93 4.27
N TYR A 49 -8.70 -1.66 3.51
CA TYR A 49 -8.62 -0.87 2.28
C TYR A 49 -8.01 0.51 2.51
N THR A 50 -8.46 1.22 3.55
CA THR A 50 -7.96 2.57 3.88
C THR A 50 -6.50 2.54 4.32
N ALA A 51 -6.10 1.58 5.16
CA ALA A 51 -4.72 1.44 5.60
C ALA A 51 -3.77 1.19 4.41
N LEU A 52 -4.18 0.33 3.46
CA LEU A 52 -3.40 0.03 2.27
C LEU A 52 -3.22 1.25 1.36
N ARG A 53 -4.19 2.17 1.30
CA ARG A 53 -4.00 3.44 0.57
C ARG A 53 -2.83 4.26 1.11
N GLY A 54 -2.67 4.30 2.44
CA GLY A 54 -1.53 4.97 3.10
C GLY A 54 -0.22 4.25 2.78
N VAL A 55 -0.17 2.93 2.95
CA VAL A 55 1.01 2.11 2.64
C VAL A 55 1.46 2.30 1.19
N ILE A 56 0.54 2.22 0.24
CA ILE A 56 0.83 2.41 -1.20
C ILE A 56 1.37 3.81 -1.45
N LYS A 57 0.76 4.87 -0.87
CA LYS A 57 1.27 6.24 -1.01
C LYS A 57 2.71 6.35 -0.51
N THR A 58 3.01 5.78 0.66
CA THR A 58 4.36 5.79 1.24
C THR A 58 5.35 5.04 0.37
N LEU A 59 5.03 3.83 -0.08
CA LEU A 59 5.93 3.03 -0.93
C LEU A 59 6.21 3.72 -2.26
N ARG A 60 5.19 4.28 -2.91
CA ARG A 60 5.37 5.05 -4.15
C ARG A 60 6.23 6.30 -3.93
N TRP A 61 6.03 7.02 -2.82
CA TRP A 61 6.89 8.14 -2.44
C TRP A 61 8.35 7.69 -2.22
N THR A 62 8.57 6.62 -1.45
CA THR A 62 9.93 6.07 -1.20
C THR A 62 10.64 5.64 -2.48
N LEU A 63 9.89 5.16 -3.47
CA LEU A 63 10.39 4.78 -4.80
C LEU A 63 10.48 5.93 -5.80
N ASN A 64 10.22 7.19 -5.39
CA ASN A 64 10.14 8.37 -6.27
C ASN A 64 9.16 8.20 -7.46
N LEU A 65 8.08 7.46 -7.28
CA LEU A 65 7.02 7.29 -8.27
C LEU A 65 5.99 8.42 -8.20
N SER A 66 5.23 8.57 -9.30
CA SER A 66 4.10 9.50 -9.36
C SER A 66 2.79 8.83 -8.95
N ASP A 67 1.79 9.64 -8.61
CA ASP A 67 0.43 9.15 -8.36
C ASP A 67 -0.26 8.71 -9.67
N SER A 68 -1.49 8.22 -9.55
CA SER A 68 -2.31 7.78 -10.69
C SER A 68 -2.62 8.89 -11.70
N SER A 69 -2.41 10.16 -11.33
CA SER A 69 -2.62 11.33 -12.18
C SER A 69 -1.30 11.89 -12.73
N GLY A 70 -0.18 11.19 -12.52
CA GLY A 70 1.15 11.61 -12.97
C GLY A 70 1.77 12.73 -12.14
N LYS A 71 1.21 13.06 -10.96
CA LYS A 71 1.77 14.09 -10.08
C LYS A 71 2.78 13.50 -9.12
N LYS A 72 3.79 14.30 -8.77
CA LYS A 72 4.77 13.95 -7.73
C LYS A 72 4.05 13.75 -6.39
N ILE A 73 4.37 12.65 -5.72
CA ILE A 73 3.83 12.36 -4.40
C ILE A 73 4.59 13.18 -3.37
N ILE A 74 3.88 14.00 -2.61
CA ILE A 74 4.42 14.69 -1.42
C ILE A 74 4.61 13.70 -0.28
N HIS A 75 5.54 14.02 0.63
CA HIS A 75 5.80 13.17 1.79
C HIS A 75 4.48 12.91 2.55
N PRO A 76 4.17 11.66 2.95
CA PRO A 76 2.85 11.31 3.47
C PRO A 76 2.44 12.00 4.77
N LEU A 77 3.39 12.59 5.51
CA LEU A 77 3.16 13.26 6.79
C LEU A 77 3.42 14.77 6.74
N ASP A 78 3.75 15.31 5.56
CA ASP A 78 3.75 16.76 5.29
C ASP A 78 2.33 17.20 4.90
#